data_AF-A0A7C4Z077-F1
#
_entry.id   AF-A0A7C4Z077-F1
#
_cell.length_a   1.000
_cell.length_b   1.000
_cell.length_c   1.000
_cell.angle_alpha   90.00
_cell.angle_beta   90.00
_cell.angle_gamma   90.00
#
_symmetry.space_group_name_H-M   'P 1'
#
loop_
_entity.id
_entity.type
_entity.pdbx_description
1 polymer ?
#
loop_
_entity_poly.entity_id
_entity_poly.type
_entity_poly.pdbx_seq_one_letter_code
_entity_poly.pdbx_strand_id
1 'polypeptide(L)'
;MKVKEIKVGDVKIRVLKYFEENEEFHEGWIYLVEAEVESLQVKKQYIISDGVVHGDKLPDEILRLLGEYIKMGPSEIQIFQNGVIEYGGWVRLNTRELKQEEFIQGDGVEFDSIEVSRILDKNKNMILLGLVKENKKLLRCDLGIWESVKPLLIVFVSGRTIKLPDDAEIEFEPMSFRAVFRLGKIEFGITKATPKITDHGYCYKVQLGKRRWIAYKKIRYHPNGVKYVVYHGSPKKRMIYGYEQYNNILHQRAEMGESMEEPLWMYFKYRLGDVMFRPLFPDEEKRIRDKLNPYDRKPLYLQKVEMNNTKMSEYDGKLYLVPENRDEMIRLYHPEHGILMLEPGIYLIKLVQYKRYRHD
;
A
#
# COMPACT_ATOMS: atom_id res chain seq x y z
N MET A 1 28.23 -11.92 30.87
CA MET A 1 28.75 -13.31 30.92
C MET A 1 29.20 -13.68 29.52
N LYS A 2 30.43 -14.18 29.35
CA LYS A 2 30.93 -14.55 28.02
C LYS A 2 30.40 -15.93 27.61
N VAL A 3 29.82 -16.02 26.41
CA VAL A 3 29.30 -17.25 25.82
C VAL A 3 29.72 -17.36 24.36
N LYS A 4 29.73 -18.58 23.82
CA LYS A 4 29.99 -18.84 22.38
C LYS A 4 28.72 -18.93 21.54
N GLU A 5 27.58 -19.18 22.18
CA GLU A 5 26.28 -19.30 21.53
C GLU A 5 25.15 -18.82 22.43
N ILE A 6 24.07 -18.34 21.81
CA ILE A 6 22.79 -18.06 22.44
C ILE A 6 21.74 -18.99 21.82
N LYS A 7 20.91 -19.63 22.63
CA LYS A 7 19.73 -20.36 22.17
C LYS A 7 18.47 -19.56 22.49
N VAL A 8 17.64 -19.33 21.47
CA VAL A 8 16.34 -18.67 21.58
C VAL A 8 15.27 -19.66 21.10
N GLY A 9 14.77 -20.47 22.03
CA GLY A 9 13.98 -21.66 21.66
C GLY A 9 14.81 -22.61 20.81
N ASP A 10 14.27 -23.00 19.66
CA ASP A 10 14.91 -23.85 18.64
C ASP A 10 15.93 -23.10 17.76
N VAL A 11 16.00 -21.76 17.87
CA VAL A 11 16.95 -20.95 17.09
C VAL A 11 18.27 -20.84 17.83
N LYS A 12 19.33 -21.39 17.24
CA LYS A 12 20.70 -21.28 17.72
C LYS A 12 21.38 -20.10 17.05
N ILE A 13 22.03 -19.25 17.83
CA ILE A 13 22.72 -18.05 17.35
C ILE A 13 24.19 -18.09 17.77
N ARG A 14 25.08 -17.95 16.81
CA ARG A 14 26.53 -17.83 17.01
C ARG A 14 27.00 -16.48 16.50
N VAL A 15 27.82 -15.78 17.27
CA VAL A 15 28.59 -14.63 16.76
C VAL A 15 29.86 -15.19 16.18
N LEU A 16 30.04 -15.06 14.87
CA LEU A 16 31.22 -15.57 14.18
C LEU A 16 32.41 -14.62 14.33
N LYS A 17 32.13 -13.31 14.22
CA LYS A 17 33.10 -12.22 14.38
C LYS A 17 32.36 -11.01 14.94
N TYR A 18 33.02 -10.20 15.77
CA TYR A 18 32.52 -8.88 16.13
C TYR A 18 33.67 -7.88 16.23
N PHE A 19 33.34 -6.61 15.97
CA PHE A 19 34.28 -5.51 15.99
C PHE A 19 33.67 -4.38 16.81
N GLU A 20 34.42 -3.88 17.79
CA GLU A 20 34.01 -2.85 18.73
C GLU A 20 34.95 -1.64 18.61
N GLU A 21 34.37 -0.44 18.58
CA GLU A 21 35.08 0.79 18.86
C GLU A 21 34.37 1.55 19.98
N ASN A 22 35.15 2.07 20.92
CA ASN A 22 34.67 2.87 22.03
C ASN A 22 35.58 4.11 22.15
N GLU A 23 35.40 5.08 21.25
CA GLU A 23 36.01 6.41 21.35
C GLU A 23 34.95 7.43 21.78
N GLU A 24 35.34 8.49 22.50
CA GLU A 24 34.45 9.51 23.12
C GLU A 24 33.37 10.11 22.18
N PHE A 25 33.50 9.95 20.86
CA PHE A 25 32.58 10.45 19.84
C PHE A 25 32.08 9.39 18.84
N HIS A 26 32.59 8.15 18.89
CA HIS A 26 32.26 7.06 17.95
C HIS A 26 32.14 5.73 18.69
N GLU A 27 30.94 5.43 19.20
CA GLU A 27 30.59 4.08 19.65
C GLU A 27 30.00 3.30 18.48
N GLY A 28 30.54 2.11 18.21
CA GLY A 28 29.95 1.27 17.18
C GLY A 28 30.40 -0.17 17.24
N TRP A 29 29.45 -1.03 16.88
CA TRP A 29 29.64 -2.46 16.89
C TRP A 29 29.17 -3.04 15.56
N ILE A 30 29.98 -3.94 15.01
CA ILE A 30 29.64 -4.74 13.83
C ILE A 30 29.72 -6.21 14.24
N TYR A 31 28.61 -6.92 14.12
CA TYR A 31 28.50 -8.34 14.43
C TYR A 31 28.21 -9.13 13.15
N LEU A 32 29.03 -10.15 12.87
CA LEU A 32 28.69 -11.22 11.94
C LEU A 32 28.05 -12.35 12.74
N VAL A 33 26.77 -12.60 12.48
CA VAL A 33 25.95 -13.54 13.23
C VAL A 33 25.47 -14.66 12.32
N GLU A 34 25.55 -15.89 12.79
CA GLU A 34 24.92 -17.06 12.19
C GLU A 34 23.71 -17.48 13.00
N ALA A 35 22.55 -17.60 12.35
CA ALA A 35 21.35 -18.17 12.93
C ALA A 35 21.05 -19.53 12.28
N GLU A 36 20.83 -20.54 13.11
CA GLU A 36 20.67 -21.93 12.72
C GLU A 36 19.45 -22.54 13.41
N VAL A 37 18.70 -23.34 12.67
CA VAL A 37 17.66 -24.23 13.21
C VAL A 37 18.00 -25.64 12.76
N GLU A 38 18.75 -26.35 13.61
CA GLU A 38 19.37 -27.65 13.31
C GLU A 38 18.32 -28.67 12.83
N SER A 39 17.15 -28.73 13.50
CA SER A 39 16.04 -29.65 13.16
C SER A 39 15.43 -29.43 11.77
N LEU A 40 15.61 -28.23 11.20
CA LEU A 40 15.13 -27.87 9.87
C LEU A 40 16.25 -27.81 8.82
N GLN A 41 17.51 -28.03 9.23
CA GLN A 41 18.71 -27.85 8.41
C GLN A 41 18.77 -26.46 7.75
N VAL A 42 18.27 -25.44 8.45
CA VAL A 42 18.28 -24.05 7.98
C VAL A 42 19.39 -23.29 8.66
N LYS A 43 20.19 -22.59 7.86
CA LYS A 43 21.28 -21.74 8.33
C LYS A 43 21.36 -20.45 7.51
N LYS A 44 21.45 -19.31 8.19
CA LYS A 44 21.59 -17.99 7.56
C LYS A 44 22.63 -17.15 8.32
N GLN A 45 23.35 -16.30 7.59
CA GLN A 45 24.26 -15.34 8.18
C GLN A 45 23.75 -13.91 7.99
N TYR A 46 24.08 -13.05 8.94
CA TYR A 46 23.64 -11.66 9.00
C TYR A 46 24.80 -10.78 9.43
N ILE A 47 24.88 -9.59 8.84
CA ILE A 47 25.61 -8.48 9.45
C ILE A 47 24.61 -7.68 10.26
N ILE A 48 24.95 -7.42 11.52
CA ILE A 48 24.19 -6.57 12.42
C ILE A 48 25.12 -5.48 12.94
N SER A 49 24.80 -4.24 12.61
CA SER A 49 25.55 -3.07 13.05
C SER A 49 24.69 -2.14 13.91
N ASP A 50 25.28 -1.57 14.95
CA ASP A 50 24.69 -0.51 15.80
C ASP A 50 25.59 0.75 15.85
N GLY A 51 26.52 0.91 14.90
CA GLY A 51 27.37 2.11 14.82
C GLY A 51 28.42 2.09 13.70
N VAL A 52 29.56 2.75 13.95
CA VAL A 52 30.71 2.83 13.05
C VAL A 52 31.96 2.24 13.67
N VAL A 53 32.81 1.60 12.87
CA VAL A 53 34.09 1.03 13.30
C VAL A 53 35.17 1.50 12.35
N HIS A 54 36.36 1.82 12.85
CA HIS A 54 37.47 2.26 12.01
C HIS A 54 37.87 1.16 11.02
N GLY A 55 38.05 1.50 9.74
CA GLY A 55 38.31 0.54 8.65
C GLY A 55 39.53 -0.34 8.89
N ASP A 56 40.59 0.20 9.50
CA ASP A 56 41.82 -0.55 9.82
C ASP A 56 41.62 -1.70 10.81
N LYS A 57 40.50 -1.71 11.55
CA LYS A 57 40.14 -2.82 12.45
C LYS A 57 39.28 -3.88 11.78
N LEU A 58 38.79 -3.60 10.57
CA LEU A 58 37.94 -4.51 9.82
C LEU A 58 38.80 -5.31 8.83
N PRO A 59 38.78 -6.65 8.89
CA PRO A 59 39.48 -7.46 7.91
C PRO A 59 38.84 -7.31 6.53
N ASP A 60 39.63 -7.52 5.48
CA ASP A 60 39.20 -7.38 4.07
C ASP A 60 37.90 -8.13 3.75
N GLU A 61 37.71 -9.31 4.34
CA GLU A 61 36.49 -10.11 4.16
C GLU A 61 35.22 -9.39 4.64
N ILE A 62 35.31 -8.57 5.69
CA ILE A 62 34.20 -7.76 6.22
C ILE A 62 34.04 -6.50 5.39
N LEU A 63 35.14 -5.86 4.99
CA LEU A 63 35.10 -4.70 4.10
C LEU A 63 34.46 -5.03 2.75
N ARG A 64 34.69 -6.23 2.20
CA ARG A 64 34.02 -6.70 0.97
C ARG A 64 32.49 -6.73 1.07
N LEU A 65 31.93 -6.85 2.28
CA LEU A 65 30.47 -6.85 2.48
C LEU A 65 29.82 -5.48 2.23
N LEU A 66 30.60 -4.41 2.09
CA LEU A 66 30.15 -3.10 1.59
C LEU A 66 29.53 -3.24 0.19
N GLY A 67 30.02 -4.18 -0.63
CA GLY A 67 29.57 -4.40 -1.99
C GLY A 67 30.13 -3.36 -2.97
N GLU A 68 29.42 -3.14 -4.07
CA GLU A 68 29.87 -2.24 -5.12
C GLU A 68 29.84 -0.76 -4.68
N TYR A 69 30.85 -0.01 -5.10
CA TYR A 69 30.87 1.44 -4.95
C TYR A 69 29.78 2.06 -5.83
N ILE A 70 28.94 2.91 -5.22
CA ILE A 70 27.86 3.60 -5.92
C ILE A 70 28.31 5.00 -6.34
N LYS A 71 28.75 5.82 -5.37
CA LYS A 71 29.12 7.23 -5.59
C LYS A 71 29.79 7.86 -4.39
N MET A 72 30.35 9.05 -4.61
CA MET A 72 30.82 9.94 -3.55
C MET A 72 29.66 10.83 -3.07
N GLY A 73 29.48 10.89 -1.76
CA GLY A 73 28.54 11.77 -1.07
C GLY A 73 29.16 13.13 -0.71
N PRO A 74 28.40 13.98 0.01
CA PRO A 74 28.94 15.21 0.59
C PRO A 74 30.11 14.89 1.54
N SER A 75 31.09 15.79 1.62
CA SER A 75 32.24 15.66 2.54
C SER A 75 33.06 14.37 2.38
N GLU A 76 33.27 13.94 1.14
CA GLU A 76 34.12 12.77 0.79
C GLU A 76 33.64 11.42 1.36
N ILE A 77 32.36 11.32 1.76
CA ILE A 77 31.76 10.06 2.19
C ILE A 77 31.62 9.12 0.99
N GLN A 78 32.25 7.95 1.02
CA GLN A 78 32.10 6.95 -0.04
C GLN A 78 30.85 6.09 0.23
N ILE A 79 29.92 6.07 -0.72
CA ILE A 79 28.67 5.32 -0.60
C ILE A 79 28.77 4.02 -1.40
N PHE A 80 28.53 2.91 -0.71
CA PHE A 80 28.51 1.56 -1.28
C PHE A 80 27.10 0.97 -1.22
N GLN A 81 26.91 -0.17 -1.88
CA GLN A 81 25.64 -0.90 -1.93
C GLN A 81 25.06 -1.20 -0.54
N ASN A 82 25.91 -1.62 0.40
CA ASN A 82 25.49 -2.13 1.70
C ASN A 82 26.09 -1.34 2.87
N GLY A 83 26.60 -0.13 2.64
CA GLY A 83 27.19 0.67 3.70
C GLY A 83 27.85 1.94 3.19
N VAL A 84 28.58 2.62 4.08
CA VAL A 84 29.33 3.83 3.77
C VAL A 84 30.69 3.81 4.45
N ILE A 85 31.65 4.49 3.85
CA ILE A 85 32.92 4.87 4.49
C ILE A 85 32.88 6.39 4.68
N GLU A 86 32.87 6.83 5.93
CA GLU A 86 32.84 8.22 6.32
C GLU A 86 34.26 8.82 6.34
N TYR A 87 34.34 10.14 6.47
CA TYR A 87 35.61 10.85 6.56
C TYR A 87 36.48 10.28 7.69
N GLY A 88 37.78 10.10 7.43
CA GLY A 88 38.70 9.50 8.39
C GLY A 88 38.71 7.97 8.39
N GLY A 89 38.02 7.30 7.44
CA GLY A 89 38.10 5.84 7.28
C GLY A 89 37.12 5.04 8.15
N TRP A 90 36.15 5.71 8.77
CA TRP A 90 35.11 5.08 9.59
C TRP A 90 34.08 4.34 8.73
N VAL A 91 33.83 3.07 9.03
CA VAL A 91 32.96 2.21 8.23
C VAL A 91 31.64 1.96 8.94
N ARG A 92 30.54 2.19 8.22
CA ARG A 92 29.18 1.76 8.62
C ARG A 92 28.66 0.71 7.66
N LEU A 93 28.37 -0.49 8.15
CA LEU A 93 27.64 -1.51 7.40
C LEU A 93 26.14 -1.46 7.72
N ASN A 94 25.30 -1.60 6.70
CA ASN A 94 23.86 -1.75 6.88
C ASN A 94 23.55 -3.15 7.42
N THR A 95 22.75 -3.21 8.48
CA THR A 95 22.24 -4.48 9.00
C THR A 95 21.44 -5.21 7.92
N ARG A 96 21.82 -6.45 7.59
CA ARG A 96 21.21 -7.24 6.51
C ARG A 96 21.46 -8.75 6.64
N GLU A 97 20.62 -9.52 5.95
CA GLU A 97 20.91 -10.93 5.60
C GLU A 97 22.01 -10.98 4.54
N LEU A 98 22.97 -11.90 4.71
CA LEU A 98 24.01 -12.20 3.74
C LEU A 98 23.48 -13.20 2.71
N LYS A 99 23.92 -13.07 1.46
CA LYS A 99 23.72 -14.11 0.44
C LYS A 99 24.68 -15.28 0.68
N GLN A 100 24.37 -16.45 0.14
CA GLN A 100 25.18 -17.65 0.38
C GLN A 100 26.64 -17.48 -0.06
N GLU A 101 26.88 -16.77 -1.18
CA GLU A 101 28.21 -16.45 -1.68
C GLU A 101 29.00 -15.47 -0.80
N GLU A 102 28.32 -14.76 0.10
CA GLU A 102 28.91 -13.83 1.06
C GLU A 102 29.16 -14.49 2.43
N PHE A 103 28.83 -15.78 2.60
CA PHE A 103 29.00 -16.45 3.88
C PHE A 103 30.47 -16.54 4.25
N ILE A 104 30.78 -16.15 5.48
CA ILE A 104 32.12 -16.20 6.05
C ILE A 104 32.15 -17.36 7.04
N GLN A 105 33.18 -18.20 6.93
CA GLN A 105 33.40 -19.29 7.88
C GLN A 105 33.94 -18.75 9.20
N GLY A 106 33.52 -19.37 10.30
CA GLY A 106 34.02 -19.07 11.64
C GLY A 106 33.52 -20.07 12.67
N ASP A 107 34.31 -20.32 13.71
CA ASP A 107 34.01 -21.30 14.76
C ASP A 107 33.18 -20.71 15.92
N GLY A 108 32.77 -19.45 15.80
CA GLY A 108 32.13 -18.69 16.87
C GLY A 108 33.16 -18.10 17.84
N VAL A 109 32.97 -16.83 18.21
CA VAL A 109 33.80 -16.13 19.20
C VAL A 109 33.05 -16.00 20.53
N GLU A 110 33.77 -15.76 21.62
CA GLU A 110 33.15 -15.43 22.90
C GLU A 110 32.72 -13.97 22.92
N PHE A 111 31.49 -13.71 23.37
CA PHE A 111 30.91 -12.36 23.43
C PHE A 111 30.08 -12.17 24.70
N ASP A 112 29.80 -10.92 25.08
CA ASP A 112 28.87 -10.67 26.18
C ASP A 112 27.43 -10.99 25.76
N SER A 113 26.88 -12.04 26.39
CA SER A 113 25.51 -12.48 26.16
C SER A 113 24.45 -11.39 26.31
N ILE A 114 24.62 -10.42 27.21
CA ILE A 114 23.59 -9.40 27.51
C ILE A 114 23.51 -8.41 26.37
N GLU A 115 24.65 -7.90 25.94
CA GLU A 115 24.74 -6.90 24.88
C GLU A 115 24.27 -7.47 23.54
N VAL A 116 24.77 -8.66 23.19
CA VAL A 116 24.38 -9.35 21.96
C VAL A 116 22.89 -9.68 21.98
N SER A 117 22.33 -10.13 23.11
CA SER A 117 20.88 -10.39 23.21
C SER A 117 20.05 -9.14 22.92
N ARG A 118 20.47 -7.97 23.40
CA ARG A 118 19.79 -6.69 23.12
C ARG A 118 19.81 -6.37 21.62
N ILE A 119 20.95 -6.57 20.96
CA ILE A 119 21.11 -6.30 19.52
C ILE A 119 20.34 -7.30 18.67
N LEU A 120 20.35 -8.59 19.05
CA LEU A 120 19.55 -9.62 18.39
C LEU A 120 18.06 -9.35 18.53
N ASP A 121 17.58 -8.93 19.71
CA ASP A 121 16.17 -8.61 19.91
C ASP A 121 15.70 -7.42 19.06
N LYS A 122 16.54 -6.39 18.86
CA LYS A 122 16.25 -5.29 17.91
C LYS A 122 16.07 -5.80 16.47
N ASN A 123 16.76 -6.88 16.10
CA ASN A 123 16.85 -7.39 14.72
C ASN A 123 16.09 -8.70 14.47
N LYS A 124 15.39 -9.25 15.48
CA LYS A 124 14.69 -10.54 15.44
C LYS A 124 13.77 -10.71 14.24
N ASN A 125 13.05 -9.66 13.83
CA ASN A 125 12.13 -9.73 12.70
C ASN A 125 12.87 -10.05 11.40
N MET A 126 14.02 -9.42 11.14
CA MET A 126 14.82 -9.69 9.93
C MET A 126 15.35 -11.13 9.94
N ILE A 127 15.91 -11.56 11.08
CA ILE A 127 16.46 -12.90 11.26
C ILE A 127 15.38 -13.95 10.99
N LEU A 128 14.25 -13.87 11.69
CA LEU A 128 13.17 -14.84 11.57
C LEU A 128 12.51 -14.82 10.18
N LEU A 129 12.44 -13.66 9.52
CA LEU A 129 11.98 -13.57 8.14
C LEU A 129 12.94 -14.26 7.16
N GLY A 130 14.25 -14.15 7.36
CA GLY A 130 15.23 -14.88 6.54
C GLY A 130 15.12 -16.39 6.72
N LEU A 131 15.01 -16.84 7.97
CA LEU A 131 14.85 -18.27 8.30
C LEU A 131 13.53 -18.86 7.76
N VAL A 132 12.39 -18.15 7.92
CA VAL A 132 11.09 -18.67 7.47
C VAL A 132 10.96 -18.69 5.94
N LYS A 133 11.68 -17.81 5.23
CA LYS A 133 11.78 -17.84 3.76
C LYS A 133 12.40 -19.14 3.28
N GLU A 134 13.44 -19.60 3.97
CA GLU A 134 14.13 -20.85 3.65
C GLU A 134 13.23 -22.05 3.98
N ASN A 135 12.60 -22.05 5.15
CA ASN A 135 11.72 -23.16 5.55
C ASN A 135 10.52 -22.69 6.39
N LYS A 136 9.31 -22.76 5.80
CA LYS A 136 8.05 -22.39 6.47
C LYS A 136 7.74 -23.23 7.71
N LYS A 137 8.38 -24.41 7.88
CA LYS A 137 8.22 -25.25 9.08
C LYS A 137 8.71 -24.55 10.34
N LEU A 138 9.51 -23.48 10.23
CA LEU A 138 9.89 -22.61 11.35
C LEU A 138 8.69 -22.12 12.16
N LEU A 139 7.52 -21.94 11.54
CA LEU A 139 6.29 -21.54 12.23
C LEU A 139 5.83 -22.55 13.30
N ARG A 140 6.30 -23.80 13.24
CA ARG A 140 5.97 -24.87 14.19
C ARG A 140 7.02 -25.02 15.30
N CYS A 141 8.18 -24.38 15.17
CA CYS A 141 9.25 -24.42 16.15
C CYS A 141 8.90 -23.58 17.38
N ASP A 142 9.56 -23.88 18.50
CA ASP A 142 9.61 -22.98 19.65
C ASP A 142 10.57 -21.83 19.34
N LEU A 143 10.06 -20.60 19.34
CA LEU A 143 10.86 -19.39 19.13
C LEU A 143 11.22 -18.70 20.46
N GLY A 144 10.95 -19.34 21.60
CA GLY A 144 11.25 -18.83 22.94
C GLY A 144 10.69 -17.42 23.17
N ILE A 145 11.55 -16.50 23.60
CA ILE A 145 11.16 -15.09 23.83
C ILE A 145 10.69 -14.37 22.54
N TRP A 146 10.95 -14.93 21.35
CA TRP A 146 10.54 -14.38 20.07
C TRP A 146 9.21 -14.93 19.54
N GLU A 147 8.49 -15.74 20.31
CA GLU A 147 7.14 -16.23 19.97
C GLU A 147 6.17 -15.12 19.56
N SER A 148 6.32 -13.92 20.14
CA SER A 148 5.54 -12.73 19.80
C SER A 148 5.61 -12.31 18.32
N VAL A 149 6.62 -12.78 17.57
CA VAL A 149 6.82 -12.48 16.14
C VAL A 149 6.02 -13.43 15.23
N LYS A 150 5.58 -14.61 15.71
CA LYS A 150 4.87 -15.60 14.86
C LYS A 150 3.69 -15.05 14.07
N PRO A 151 2.81 -14.19 14.61
CA PRO A 151 1.72 -13.61 13.83
C PRO A 151 2.22 -12.84 12.58
N LEU A 152 3.36 -12.15 12.70
CA LEU A 152 3.99 -11.45 11.58
C LEU A 152 4.50 -12.44 10.53
N LEU A 153 5.16 -13.52 10.96
CA LEU A 153 5.67 -14.57 10.06
C LEU A 153 4.52 -15.28 9.32
N ILE A 154 3.41 -15.57 10.00
CA ILE A 154 2.21 -16.18 9.40
C ILE A 154 1.66 -15.28 8.28
N VAL A 155 1.53 -13.97 8.53
CA VAL A 155 1.09 -13.02 7.51
C VAL A 155 2.07 -12.98 6.34
N PHE A 156 3.37 -12.98 6.62
CA PHE A 156 4.42 -12.94 5.61
C PHE A 156 4.37 -14.15 4.66
N VAL A 157 4.29 -15.37 5.19
CA VAL A 157 4.28 -16.59 4.36
C VAL A 157 2.96 -16.87 3.65
N SER A 158 1.86 -16.26 4.12
CA SER A 158 0.51 -16.55 3.65
C SER A 158 0.32 -16.15 2.19
N GLY A 159 -0.12 -17.08 1.35
CA GLY A 159 -0.51 -16.86 -0.05
C GLY A 159 -2.01 -17.04 -0.29
N ARG A 160 -2.85 -16.70 0.71
CA ARG A 160 -4.29 -16.92 0.64
C ARG A 160 -4.99 -15.86 -0.21
N THR A 161 -6.12 -16.23 -0.81
CA THR A 161 -7.05 -15.28 -1.43
C THR A 161 -8.24 -15.03 -0.52
N ILE A 162 -8.51 -13.76 -0.22
CA ILE A 162 -9.69 -13.34 0.56
C ILE A 162 -10.77 -12.93 -0.43
N LYS A 163 -11.84 -13.72 -0.51
CA LYS A 163 -13.03 -13.39 -1.30
C LYS A 163 -13.85 -12.31 -0.59
N LEU A 164 -14.29 -11.32 -1.35
CA LEU A 164 -15.10 -10.19 -0.90
C LEU A 164 -16.42 -10.17 -1.68
N PRO A 165 -17.45 -9.41 -1.23
CA PRO A 165 -18.68 -9.21 -2.00
C PRO A 165 -18.42 -8.66 -3.41
N ASP A 166 -19.42 -8.78 -4.30
CA ASP A 166 -19.39 -8.29 -5.69
C ASP A 166 -18.24 -8.87 -6.55
N ASP A 167 -17.80 -10.10 -6.25
CA ASP A 167 -16.70 -10.80 -6.91
C ASP A 167 -15.33 -10.12 -6.74
N ALA A 168 -15.21 -9.17 -5.79
CA ALA A 168 -13.93 -8.60 -5.45
C ALA A 168 -13.07 -9.60 -4.66
N GLU A 169 -11.75 -9.45 -4.74
CA GLU A 169 -10.83 -10.28 -3.98
C GLU A 169 -9.57 -9.53 -3.57
N ILE A 170 -8.93 -10.03 -2.51
CA ILE A 170 -7.59 -9.64 -2.10
C ILE A 170 -6.69 -10.88 -2.14
N GLU A 171 -5.73 -10.90 -3.04
CA GLU A 171 -4.74 -11.97 -3.17
C GLU A 171 -3.47 -11.61 -2.40
N PHE A 172 -3.02 -12.48 -1.49
CA PHE A 172 -1.78 -12.28 -0.75
C PHE A 172 -0.60 -12.83 -1.54
N GLU A 173 0.42 -12.00 -1.77
CA GLU A 173 1.67 -12.46 -2.38
C GLU A 173 2.49 -13.24 -1.33
N PRO A 174 2.77 -14.54 -1.51
CA PRO A 174 3.50 -15.32 -0.52
C PRO A 174 4.93 -14.79 -0.31
N MET A 175 5.48 -14.97 0.89
CA MET A 175 6.83 -14.49 1.26
C MET A 175 7.00 -12.97 1.08
N SER A 176 5.94 -12.21 1.32
CA SER A 176 5.93 -10.76 1.22
C SER A 176 4.85 -10.17 2.14
N PHE A 177 4.87 -8.86 2.36
CA PHE A 177 3.78 -8.14 3.03
C PHE A 177 2.82 -7.47 2.03
N ARG A 178 2.97 -7.76 0.73
CA ARG A 178 2.15 -7.19 -0.33
C ARG A 178 0.94 -8.09 -0.61
N ALA A 179 -0.10 -7.46 -1.09
CA ALA A 179 -1.29 -8.10 -1.58
C ALA A 179 -1.83 -7.28 -2.75
N VAL A 180 -2.75 -7.87 -3.52
CA VAL A 180 -3.34 -7.25 -4.68
C VAL A 180 -4.85 -7.25 -4.49
N PHE A 181 -5.48 -6.08 -4.61
CA PHE A 181 -6.94 -5.99 -4.69
C PHE A 181 -7.38 -6.13 -6.15
N ARG A 182 -8.43 -6.90 -6.40
CA ARG A 182 -9.05 -7.04 -7.73
C ARG A 182 -10.56 -6.86 -7.69
N LEU A 183 -11.09 -6.21 -8.72
CA LEU A 183 -12.51 -6.18 -9.06
C LEU A 183 -12.66 -5.97 -10.57
N GLY A 184 -13.15 -6.99 -11.28
CA GLY A 184 -13.14 -6.96 -12.75
C GLY A 184 -11.69 -6.86 -13.27
N LYS A 185 -11.41 -5.85 -14.11
CA LYS A 185 -10.06 -5.50 -14.61
C LYS A 185 -9.35 -4.47 -13.72
N ILE A 186 -10.00 -3.95 -12.67
CA ILE A 186 -9.38 -3.00 -11.74
C ILE A 186 -8.47 -3.78 -10.80
N GLU A 187 -7.18 -3.45 -10.83
CA GLU A 187 -6.16 -4.08 -10.00
C GLU A 187 -5.20 -3.03 -9.42
N PHE A 188 -4.86 -3.16 -8.13
CA PHE A 188 -3.76 -2.38 -7.53
C PHE A 188 -3.17 -3.04 -6.29
N GLY A 189 -1.90 -2.72 -6.02
CA GLY A 189 -1.15 -3.21 -4.87
C GLY A 189 -1.59 -2.58 -3.55
N ILE A 190 -1.74 -3.41 -2.52
CA ILE A 190 -2.00 -3.06 -1.13
C ILE A 190 -1.03 -3.81 -0.21
N THR A 191 -1.12 -3.55 1.09
CA THR A 191 -0.39 -4.33 2.12
C THR A 191 -1.33 -5.37 2.69
N LYS A 192 -0.83 -6.58 2.96
CA LYS A 192 -1.59 -7.62 3.65
C LYS A 192 -2.18 -7.08 4.94
N ALA A 193 -3.48 -7.28 5.09
CA ALA A 193 -4.22 -6.95 6.30
C ALA A 193 -5.44 -7.86 6.37
N THR A 194 -5.92 -8.12 7.58
CA THR A 194 -7.24 -8.72 7.76
C THR A 194 -8.29 -7.65 7.47
N PRO A 195 -9.11 -7.80 6.42
CA PRO A 195 -10.10 -6.79 6.05
C PRO A 195 -11.28 -6.82 7.03
N LYS A 196 -11.77 -5.64 7.41
CA LYS A 196 -13.11 -5.47 8.02
C LYS A 196 -14.05 -4.91 6.95
N ILE A 197 -15.10 -5.65 6.63
CA ILE A 197 -16.04 -5.31 5.56
C ILE A 197 -17.30 -4.69 6.18
N THR A 198 -17.83 -3.65 5.55
CA THR A 198 -19.08 -2.99 5.94
C THR A 198 -19.89 -2.71 4.68
N ASP A 199 -21.16 -3.11 4.66
CA ASP A 199 -22.11 -2.78 3.60
C ASP A 199 -22.86 -1.50 3.96
N HIS A 200 -22.82 -0.50 3.08
CA HIS A 200 -23.55 0.76 3.22
C HIS A 200 -24.77 0.84 2.29
N GLY A 201 -25.13 -0.24 1.61
CA GLY A 201 -26.17 -0.32 0.58
C GLY A 201 -25.70 0.21 -0.78
N TYR A 202 -25.08 1.40 -0.81
CA TYR A 202 -24.56 2.01 -2.03
C TYR A 202 -23.15 1.54 -2.42
N CYS A 203 -22.36 1.05 -1.46
CA CYS A 203 -21.05 0.44 -1.70
C CYS A 203 -20.67 -0.49 -0.55
N TYR A 204 -19.70 -1.37 -0.81
CA TYR A 204 -18.98 -2.08 0.23
C TYR A 204 -17.73 -1.29 0.60
N LYS A 205 -17.49 -1.13 1.91
CA LYS A 205 -16.28 -0.52 2.46
C LYS A 205 -15.42 -1.59 3.14
N VAL A 206 -14.19 -1.71 2.68
CA VAL A 206 -13.16 -2.60 3.21
C VAL A 206 -12.12 -1.77 3.95
N GLN A 207 -12.07 -1.92 5.26
CA GLN A 207 -11.09 -1.28 6.11
C GLN A 207 -9.86 -2.19 6.25
N LEU A 208 -8.67 -1.66 5.93
CA LEU A 208 -7.37 -2.33 5.97
C LEU A 208 -6.51 -1.70 7.07
N GLY A 209 -6.68 -2.15 8.31
CA GLY A 209 -6.06 -1.53 9.49
C GLY A 209 -6.69 -0.17 9.84
N LYS A 210 -5.94 0.73 10.50
CA LYS A 210 -6.54 1.96 11.08
C LYS A 210 -6.87 3.06 10.07
N ARG A 211 -6.03 3.27 9.05
CA ARG A 211 -6.11 4.46 8.17
C ARG A 211 -6.41 4.17 6.70
N ARG A 212 -6.34 2.91 6.26
CA ARG A 212 -6.50 2.56 4.84
C ARG A 212 -7.86 1.93 4.61
N TRP A 213 -8.53 2.32 3.54
CA TRP A 213 -9.83 1.81 3.18
C TRP A 213 -9.98 1.74 1.66
N ILE A 214 -10.79 0.79 1.20
CA ILE A 214 -11.24 0.64 -0.17
C ILE A 214 -12.77 0.65 -0.13
N ALA A 215 -13.42 1.43 -0.97
CA ALA A 215 -14.86 1.40 -1.15
C ALA A 215 -15.15 1.03 -2.59
N TYR A 216 -16.06 0.10 -2.83
CA TYR A 216 -16.33 -0.37 -4.19
C TYR A 216 -17.76 -0.86 -4.38
N LYS A 217 -18.16 -0.96 -5.64
CA LYS A 217 -19.46 -1.52 -6.03
C LYS A 217 -19.38 -2.13 -7.44
N LYS A 218 -20.05 -3.25 -7.63
CA LYS A 218 -20.45 -3.77 -8.95
C LYS A 218 -21.90 -3.36 -9.22
N ILE A 219 -22.12 -2.63 -10.30
CA ILE A 219 -23.43 -2.13 -10.74
C ILE A 219 -23.80 -2.89 -12.01
N ARG A 220 -24.93 -3.60 -11.99
CA ARG A 220 -25.43 -4.37 -13.14
C ARG A 220 -26.55 -3.59 -13.83
N TYR A 221 -26.38 -3.31 -15.12
CA TYR A 221 -27.40 -2.75 -15.99
C TYR A 221 -27.95 -3.87 -16.87
N HIS A 222 -29.20 -4.26 -16.61
CA HIS A 222 -29.89 -5.22 -17.47
C HIS A 222 -30.33 -4.50 -18.76
N PRO A 223 -30.16 -5.07 -19.97
CA PRO A 223 -29.59 -6.39 -20.26
C PRO A 223 -28.05 -6.43 -20.49
N ASN A 224 -27.36 -5.31 -20.73
CA ASN A 224 -26.09 -5.34 -21.48
C ASN A 224 -24.88 -4.65 -20.84
N GLY A 225 -24.85 -4.41 -19.52
CA GLY A 225 -23.64 -3.81 -18.95
C GLY A 225 -23.35 -4.06 -17.50
N VAL A 226 -22.05 -4.13 -17.18
CA VAL A 226 -21.56 -4.14 -15.81
C VAL A 226 -20.57 -3.01 -15.63
N LYS A 227 -20.80 -2.20 -14.60
CA LYS A 227 -19.90 -1.15 -14.16
C LYS A 227 -19.26 -1.53 -12.83
N TYR A 228 -17.97 -1.31 -12.74
CA TYR A 228 -17.21 -1.44 -11.50
C TYR A 228 -16.68 -0.06 -11.12
N VAL A 229 -16.90 0.33 -9.87
CA VAL A 229 -16.39 1.59 -9.33
C VAL A 229 -15.62 1.28 -8.06
N VAL A 230 -14.41 1.81 -7.95
CA VAL A 230 -13.56 1.65 -6.76
C VAL A 230 -12.97 2.99 -6.37
N TYR A 231 -13.05 3.32 -5.08
CA TYR A 231 -12.31 4.41 -4.47
C TYR A 231 -11.43 3.87 -3.35
N HIS A 232 -10.21 4.36 -3.20
CA HIS A 232 -9.42 4.05 -2.02
C HIS A 232 -8.56 5.22 -1.55
N GLY A 233 -8.47 5.38 -0.23
CA GLY A 233 -7.70 6.45 0.39
C GLY A 233 -6.23 6.06 0.60
N SER A 234 -5.31 6.98 0.28
CA SER A 234 -3.89 6.88 0.60
C SER A 234 -3.51 7.89 1.69
N PRO A 235 -3.39 7.45 2.95
CA PRO A 235 -3.04 8.35 4.06
C PRO A 235 -1.68 9.03 3.88
N LYS A 236 -0.73 8.36 3.22
CA LYS A 236 0.62 8.92 2.99
C LYS A 236 0.61 10.08 2.01
N LYS A 237 -0.24 10.00 0.98
CA LYS A 237 -0.27 10.99 -0.10
C LYS A 237 -1.33 12.07 0.12
N ARG A 238 -2.23 11.89 1.10
CA ARG A 238 -3.39 12.76 1.30
C ARG A 238 -4.19 12.85 -0.01
N MET A 239 -4.45 11.69 -0.61
CA MET A 239 -5.09 11.52 -1.92
C MET A 239 -6.11 10.38 -1.87
N ILE A 240 -7.14 10.51 -2.71
CA ILE A 240 -8.08 9.43 -3.00
C ILE A 240 -7.93 9.04 -4.47
N TYR A 241 -7.86 7.74 -4.72
CA TYR A 241 -7.79 7.20 -6.07
C TYR A 241 -9.14 6.63 -6.47
N GLY A 242 -9.63 7.04 -7.64
CA GLY A 242 -10.85 6.53 -8.25
C GLY A 242 -10.53 5.66 -9.45
N TYR A 243 -11.20 4.52 -9.57
CA TYR A 243 -11.12 3.61 -10.70
C TYR A 243 -12.52 3.33 -11.20
N GLU A 244 -12.67 3.25 -12.51
CA GLU A 244 -13.92 2.92 -13.15
C GLU A 244 -13.67 1.96 -14.31
N GLN A 245 -14.54 0.96 -14.41
CA GLN A 245 -14.63 0.09 -15.58
C GLN A 245 -16.09 0.01 -15.97
N TYR A 246 -16.37 0.13 -17.26
CA TYR A 246 -17.67 -0.19 -17.82
C TYR A 246 -17.48 -1.18 -18.97
N ASN A 247 -18.17 -2.31 -18.91
CA ASN A 247 -17.97 -3.43 -19.82
C ASN A 247 -16.49 -3.84 -19.85
N ASN A 248 -15.85 -3.74 -21.02
CA ASN A 248 -14.44 -4.09 -21.21
C ASN A 248 -13.48 -2.90 -21.20
N ILE A 249 -13.99 -1.68 -21.02
CA ILE A 249 -13.21 -0.44 -21.02
C ILE A 249 -12.81 -0.13 -19.58
N LEU A 250 -11.51 -0.17 -19.31
CA LEU A 250 -10.91 0.28 -18.06
C LEU A 250 -10.46 1.72 -18.23
N HIS A 251 -10.96 2.60 -17.37
CA HIS A 251 -10.60 4.01 -17.39
C HIS A 251 -9.28 4.27 -16.70
N GLN A 252 -8.64 5.38 -17.08
CA GLN A 252 -7.48 5.87 -16.35
C GLN A 252 -7.86 6.18 -14.90
N ARG A 253 -6.91 5.96 -13.99
CA ARG A 253 -7.10 6.22 -12.58
C ARG A 253 -7.26 7.73 -12.34
N ALA A 254 -8.38 8.11 -11.74
CA ALA A 254 -8.61 9.45 -11.25
C ALA A 254 -7.89 9.71 -9.92
N GLU A 255 -7.32 10.91 -9.76
CA GLU A 255 -6.66 11.34 -8.53
C GLU A 255 -7.36 12.56 -7.91
N MET A 256 -8.01 12.35 -6.77
CA MET A 256 -8.73 13.37 -6.00
C MET A 256 -7.92 13.80 -4.78
N GLY A 257 -8.17 15.02 -4.29
CA GLY A 257 -7.62 15.49 -3.01
C GLY A 257 -8.04 14.62 -1.82
N GLU A 258 -7.40 14.82 -0.67
CA GLU A 258 -7.72 14.09 0.57
C GLU A 258 -9.17 14.26 1.01
N SER A 259 -9.72 15.46 0.78
CA SER A 259 -11.12 15.78 0.94
C SER A 259 -11.80 15.72 -0.42
N MET A 260 -12.75 14.80 -0.57
CA MET A 260 -13.73 14.89 -1.64
C MET A 260 -14.59 16.14 -1.42
N GLU A 261 -15.01 16.80 -2.50
CA GLU A 261 -15.95 17.93 -2.40
C GLU A 261 -17.31 17.48 -1.88
N GLU A 262 -17.72 16.28 -2.29
CA GLU A 262 -18.99 15.66 -1.92
C GLU A 262 -18.73 14.41 -1.05
N PRO A 263 -19.68 13.96 -0.23
CA PRO A 263 -19.54 12.71 0.48
C PRO A 263 -19.50 11.51 -0.49
N LEU A 264 -18.74 10.48 -0.12
CA LEU A 264 -18.46 9.30 -0.98
C LEU A 264 -19.70 8.67 -1.61
N TRP A 265 -20.83 8.65 -0.91
CA TRP A 265 -22.07 8.06 -1.42
C TRP A 265 -22.61 8.78 -2.67
N MET A 266 -22.37 10.09 -2.81
CA MET A 266 -22.77 10.84 -4.01
C MET A 266 -21.96 10.39 -5.23
N TYR A 267 -20.66 10.10 -5.06
CA TYR A 267 -19.82 9.59 -6.14
C TYR A 267 -20.27 8.24 -6.68
N PHE A 268 -20.81 7.36 -5.83
CA PHE A 268 -21.38 6.10 -6.29
C PHE A 268 -22.76 6.25 -6.92
N LYS A 269 -23.58 7.19 -6.43
CA LYS A 269 -25.00 7.31 -6.83
C LYS A 269 -25.26 8.28 -7.98
N TYR A 270 -24.42 9.29 -8.17
CA TYR A 270 -24.73 10.45 -9.00
C TYR A 270 -23.63 10.85 -9.97
N ARG A 271 -22.55 10.06 -10.08
CA ARG A 271 -21.44 10.33 -10.99
C ARG A 271 -21.53 9.47 -12.25
N LEU A 272 -21.34 10.10 -13.41
CA LEU A 272 -21.15 9.43 -14.69
C LEU A 272 -19.86 9.99 -15.34
N GLY A 273 -18.80 9.19 -15.32
CA GLY A 273 -17.47 9.63 -15.74
C GLY A 273 -16.99 10.81 -14.90
N ASP A 274 -16.70 11.92 -15.58
CA ASP A 274 -16.16 13.14 -14.98
C ASP A 274 -17.24 14.16 -14.59
N VAL A 275 -18.51 13.77 -14.72
CA VAL A 275 -19.64 14.62 -14.40
C VAL A 275 -20.40 14.06 -13.19
N MET A 276 -20.70 14.95 -12.25
CA MET A 276 -21.54 14.72 -11.10
C MET A 276 -22.88 15.43 -11.28
N PHE A 277 -23.98 14.70 -11.14
CA PHE A 277 -25.34 15.23 -11.14
C PHE A 277 -25.82 15.34 -9.69
N ARG A 278 -25.42 16.42 -9.00
CA ARG A 278 -25.71 16.58 -7.57
C ARG A 278 -27.20 16.89 -7.39
N PRO A 279 -27.97 16.07 -6.65
CA PRO A 279 -29.36 16.40 -6.35
C PRO A 279 -29.43 17.69 -5.54
N LEU A 280 -30.40 18.52 -5.85
CA LEU A 280 -30.72 19.67 -5.02
C LEU A 280 -31.56 19.24 -3.81
N PHE A 281 -31.27 19.80 -2.65
CA PHE A 281 -32.16 19.66 -1.50
C PHE A 281 -33.45 20.46 -1.74
N PRO A 282 -34.58 20.08 -1.12
CA PRO A 282 -35.88 20.72 -1.37
C PRO A 282 -35.87 22.26 -1.26
N ASP A 283 -35.13 22.79 -0.29
CA ASP A 283 -34.98 24.24 -0.10
C ASP A 283 -34.16 24.91 -1.20
N GLU A 284 -33.12 24.23 -1.71
CA GLU A 284 -32.33 24.72 -2.86
C GLU A 284 -33.19 24.73 -4.12
N GLU A 285 -33.92 23.63 -4.38
CA GLU A 285 -34.78 23.51 -5.55
C GLU A 285 -35.85 24.61 -5.56
N LYS A 286 -36.54 24.84 -4.42
CA LYS A 286 -37.57 25.88 -4.29
C LYS A 286 -37.03 27.28 -4.58
N ARG A 287 -35.77 27.58 -4.20
CA ARG A 287 -35.16 28.91 -4.39
C ARG A 287 -34.78 29.23 -5.84
N ILE A 288 -34.54 28.19 -6.65
CA ILE A 288 -34.03 28.37 -8.00
C ILE A 288 -35.05 28.02 -9.08
N ARG A 289 -36.08 27.22 -8.78
CA ARG A 289 -36.99 26.64 -9.80
C ARG A 289 -37.54 27.69 -10.78
N ASP A 290 -38.03 28.81 -10.26
CA ASP A 290 -38.66 29.87 -11.06
C ASP A 290 -37.63 30.82 -11.71
N LYS A 291 -36.33 30.60 -11.49
CA LYS A 291 -35.22 31.40 -12.02
C LYS A 291 -34.40 30.66 -13.08
N LEU A 292 -34.73 29.40 -13.33
CA LEU A 292 -34.06 28.57 -14.32
C LEU A 292 -34.45 29.02 -15.73
N ASN A 293 -33.47 29.34 -16.55
CA ASN A 293 -33.66 29.68 -17.95
C ASN A 293 -33.32 28.47 -18.83
N PRO A 294 -34.07 28.20 -19.92
CA PRO A 294 -33.72 27.14 -20.87
C PRO A 294 -32.28 27.30 -21.40
N TYR A 295 -31.55 26.19 -21.50
CA TYR A 295 -30.19 26.18 -22.02
C TYR A 295 -30.06 25.12 -23.12
N ASP A 296 -30.10 25.56 -24.38
CA ASP A 296 -30.18 24.66 -25.54
C ASP A 296 -28.81 24.13 -26.01
N ARG A 297 -27.71 24.69 -25.49
CA ARG A 297 -26.37 24.29 -25.88
C ARG A 297 -25.90 23.15 -24.99
N LYS A 298 -25.30 22.11 -25.56
CA LYS A 298 -24.70 21.03 -24.78
C LYS A 298 -23.20 21.28 -24.57
N PRO A 299 -22.71 21.47 -23.34
CA PRO A 299 -21.30 21.65 -23.05
C PRO A 299 -20.44 20.49 -23.58
N LEU A 300 -19.16 20.77 -23.86
CA LEU A 300 -18.21 19.79 -24.40
C LEU A 300 -18.17 18.49 -23.58
N TYR A 301 -18.09 18.61 -22.25
CA TYR A 301 -18.02 17.48 -21.32
C TYR A 301 -19.34 16.67 -21.21
N LEU A 302 -20.44 17.16 -21.80
CA LEU A 302 -21.70 16.42 -21.91
C LEU A 302 -21.95 15.91 -23.32
N GLN A 303 -21.15 16.25 -24.33
CA GLN A 303 -21.44 15.90 -25.73
C GLN A 303 -21.73 14.41 -25.92
N LYS A 304 -20.91 13.55 -25.30
CA LYS A 304 -21.05 12.08 -25.33
C LYS A 304 -22.18 11.52 -24.44
N VAL A 305 -22.84 12.34 -23.61
CA VAL A 305 -23.87 11.88 -22.66
C VAL A 305 -25.26 11.99 -23.28
N GLU A 306 -25.84 10.89 -23.74
CA GLU A 306 -27.25 10.87 -24.14
C GLU A 306 -28.15 11.03 -22.91
N MET A 307 -29.18 11.87 -23.02
CA MET A 307 -30.07 12.22 -21.89
C MET A 307 -31.52 12.03 -22.31
N ASN A 308 -32.27 11.27 -21.51
CA ASN A 308 -33.69 11.02 -21.73
C ASN A 308 -34.51 11.50 -20.54
N ASN A 309 -35.68 12.07 -20.82
CA ASN A 309 -36.56 12.73 -19.85
C ASN A 309 -35.90 13.95 -19.17
N THR A 310 -35.21 14.80 -19.94
CA THR A 310 -34.48 15.94 -19.36
C THR A 310 -34.43 17.15 -20.27
N LYS A 311 -34.47 18.33 -19.67
CA LYS A 311 -34.01 19.59 -20.26
C LYS A 311 -32.85 20.15 -19.47
N MET A 312 -31.98 20.87 -20.17
CA MET A 312 -30.92 21.65 -19.53
C MET A 312 -31.42 23.06 -19.24
N SER A 313 -31.01 23.59 -18.10
CA SER A 313 -31.33 24.95 -17.70
C SER A 313 -30.13 25.62 -17.04
N GLU A 314 -30.08 26.94 -17.09
CA GLU A 314 -29.01 27.75 -16.49
C GLU A 314 -29.58 28.71 -15.45
N TYR A 315 -28.86 28.85 -14.34
CA TYR A 315 -29.03 29.94 -13.39
C TYR A 315 -27.69 30.27 -12.73
N ASP A 316 -27.33 31.56 -12.72
CA ASP A 316 -26.11 32.07 -12.07
C ASP A 316 -24.83 31.38 -12.59
N GLY A 317 -24.73 31.23 -13.92
CA GLY A 317 -23.58 30.57 -14.58
C GLY A 317 -23.45 29.08 -14.31
N LYS A 318 -24.43 28.45 -13.64
CA LYS A 318 -24.45 27.02 -13.32
C LYS A 318 -25.50 26.32 -14.16
N LEU A 319 -25.18 25.10 -14.56
CA LEU A 319 -26.06 24.25 -15.35
C LEU A 319 -26.80 23.25 -14.50
N TYR A 320 -28.06 23.05 -14.82
CA TYR A 320 -28.99 22.18 -14.13
C TYR A 320 -29.63 21.22 -15.13
N LEU A 321 -29.85 20.00 -14.66
CA LEU A 321 -30.67 19.00 -15.33
C LEU A 321 -32.05 19.02 -14.69
N VAL A 322 -33.09 19.21 -15.50
CA VAL A 322 -34.48 19.32 -15.07
C VAL A 322 -35.30 18.23 -15.77
N PRO A 323 -36.14 17.44 -15.06
CA PRO A 323 -36.94 16.41 -15.68
C PRO A 323 -38.05 17.04 -16.54
N GLU A 324 -38.32 16.45 -17.71
CA GLU A 324 -39.45 16.85 -18.55
C GLU A 324 -40.78 16.31 -18.01
N ASN A 325 -40.75 15.07 -17.53
CA ASN A 325 -41.81 14.37 -16.84
C ASN A 325 -41.35 14.01 -15.41
N ARG A 326 -42.09 14.48 -14.40
CA ARG A 326 -41.78 14.27 -12.98
C ARG A 326 -42.18 12.88 -12.47
N ASP A 327 -42.86 12.08 -13.26
CA ASP A 327 -43.28 10.72 -12.90
C ASP A 327 -42.34 9.65 -13.51
N GLU A 328 -41.34 10.07 -14.29
CA GLU A 328 -40.41 9.17 -14.97
C GLU A 328 -38.96 9.38 -14.52
N MET A 329 -38.20 8.29 -14.43
CA MET A 329 -36.77 8.34 -14.14
C MET A 329 -36.02 9.10 -15.25
N ILE A 330 -35.05 9.91 -14.84
CA ILE A 330 -34.05 10.48 -15.74
C ILE A 330 -33.04 9.38 -16.09
N ARG A 331 -32.73 9.22 -17.39
CA ARG A 331 -31.73 8.25 -17.86
C ARG A 331 -30.61 8.97 -18.59
N LEU A 332 -29.39 8.79 -18.10
CA LEU A 332 -28.18 9.36 -18.68
C LEU A 332 -27.28 8.22 -19.16
N TYR A 333 -26.87 8.23 -20.41
CA TYR A 333 -25.99 7.20 -20.98
C TYR A 333 -24.72 7.83 -21.51
N HIS A 334 -23.58 7.25 -21.15
CA HIS A 334 -22.28 7.58 -21.72
C HIS A 334 -21.65 6.29 -22.28
N PRO A 335 -21.17 6.30 -23.53
CA PRO A 335 -20.67 5.09 -24.20
C PRO A 335 -19.55 4.38 -23.44
N GLU A 336 -18.72 5.16 -22.75
CA GLU A 336 -17.58 4.64 -22.00
C GLU A 336 -17.83 4.50 -20.49
N HIS A 337 -18.83 5.18 -19.91
CA HIS A 337 -19.02 5.24 -18.45
C HIS A 337 -20.31 4.58 -17.95
N GLY A 338 -21.14 4.10 -18.88
CA GLY A 338 -22.36 3.35 -18.62
C GLY A 338 -23.59 4.22 -18.46
N ILE A 339 -24.54 3.73 -17.66
CA ILE A 339 -25.84 4.36 -17.47
C ILE A 339 -25.93 4.93 -16.05
N LEU A 340 -26.49 6.13 -15.91
CA LEU A 340 -26.87 6.70 -14.63
C LEU A 340 -28.39 6.92 -14.63
N MET A 341 -29.07 6.26 -13.71
CA MET A 341 -30.51 6.37 -13.49
C MET A 341 -30.74 7.29 -12.30
N LEU A 342 -31.49 8.36 -12.50
CA LEU A 342 -31.77 9.37 -11.48
C LEU A 342 -33.27 9.46 -11.25
N GLU A 343 -33.66 9.61 -9.99
CA GLU A 343 -35.05 9.91 -9.61
C GLU A 343 -35.50 11.25 -10.22
N PRO A 344 -36.81 11.46 -10.41
CA PRO A 344 -37.30 12.75 -10.89
C PRO A 344 -36.96 13.86 -9.89
N GLY A 345 -36.12 14.81 -10.31
CA GLY A 345 -35.67 15.92 -9.48
C GLY A 345 -34.73 16.85 -10.23
N ILE A 346 -34.46 18.03 -9.68
CA ILE A 346 -33.51 18.97 -10.29
C ILE A 346 -32.10 18.65 -9.80
N TYR A 347 -31.15 18.53 -10.73
CA TYR A 347 -29.76 18.20 -10.43
C TYR A 347 -28.83 19.32 -10.88
N LEU A 348 -27.92 19.75 -10.02
CA LEU A 348 -26.80 20.61 -10.39
C LEU A 348 -25.74 19.77 -11.11
N ILE A 349 -25.36 20.20 -12.31
CA ILE A 349 -24.30 19.57 -13.09
C ILE A 349 -22.96 20.15 -12.66
N LYS A 350 -22.06 19.30 -12.16
CA LYS A 350 -20.69 19.66 -11.76
C LYS A 350 -19.68 18.79 -12.49
N LEU A 351 -18.52 19.36 -12.81
CA LEU A 351 -17.34 18.57 -13.13
C LEU A 351 -16.68 18.08 -11.85
N VAL A 352 -16.23 16.83 -11.84
CA VAL A 352 -15.47 16.29 -10.72
C VAL A 352 -14.08 16.91 -10.71
N GLN A 353 -13.68 17.51 -9.58
CA GLN A 353 -12.35 18.09 -9.45
C GLN A 353 -11.29 17.02 -9.25
N TYR A 354 -10.37 16.91 -10.21
CA TYR A 354 -9.21 16.04 -10.14
C TYR A 354 -7.93 16.87 -9.96
N LYS A 355 -7.02 16.40 -9.12
CA LYS A 355 -5.69 17.00 -8.95
C LYS A 355 -4.73 16.61 -10.08
N ARG A 356 -4.94 15.45 -10.69
CA ARG A 356 -4.27 15.04 -11.92
C ARG A 356 -5.28 14.41 -12.85
N TYR A 357 -5.37 15.00 -14.03
CA TYR A 357 -6.12 14.51 -15.17
C TYR A 357 -5.13 14.07 -16.25
N ARG A 358 -5.43 12.95 -16.90
CA ARG A 358 -4.87 12.57 -18.22
C ARG A 358 -5.97 11.90 -19.05
N HIS A 359 -7.19 12.45 -19.04
CA HIS A 359 -8.09 12.16 -20.16
C HIS A 359 -7.86 13.25 -21.19
N ASP A 360 -6.99 12.92 -22.14
CA ASP A 360 -6.99 13.37 -23.53
C ASP A 360 -6.36 12.23 -24.36
#